data_AF-A0A8B8ZN36-F1
#
_entry.id   AF-A0A8B8ZN36-F1
#
_cell.length_a   1.000
_cell.length_b   1.000
_cell.length_c   1.000
_cell.angle_alpha   90.00
_cell.angle_beta   90.00
_cell.angle_gamma   90.00
#
_symmetry.space_group_name_H-M   'P 1'
#
loop_
_entity.id
_entity.type
_entity.pdbx_description
1 polymer ?
#
loop_
_entity_poly.entity_id
_entity_poly.type
_entity_poly.pdbx_seq_one_letter_code
_entity_poly.pdbx_strand_id
1 'polypeptide(L)'
;MARPPLSPTSVSFRPRLISPITRLLLFLLLITLTFTSNCRPYDPSLPREKTLLFSNESAFKIALFADLHYGENAWTDWGPAQDVNSDRVMATVLDQETPDFVIYLGDVITANNLPIPNASLYWGRAISPTRSRGIPWATVFGNHDDAQFEWPSEWFSATGIPQVQCPHENISISGEECTFRGTTRVELMEEEINSNVLSYSMNGPRELWPSVSNYVLQISSSKNPDSPAVFLYFLDSGGGSYPEVISSAQAKWFQKQSQAINPDARIHEIIFWHIPSRAYKKIAPMRTFGLRKPCVGSINKERVASQEDEWGIMDILVDRPSVKELGALEPCNHV
;
A
#
# COMPACT_ATOMS: atom_id res chain seq x y z
N MET A 1 74.91 5.47 -46.82
CA MET A 1 75.66 5.93 -45.62
C MET A 1 75.05 7.24 -45.14
N ALA A 2 74.96 7.37 -43.82
CA ALA A 2 74.01 8.18 -43.06
C ALA A 2 74.14 9.70 -43.19
N ARG A 3 73.00 10.40 -43.11
CA ARG A 3 72.88 11.73 -42.48
C ARG A 3 71.79 11.66 -41.39
N PRO A 4 71.99 12.35 -40.25
CA PRO A 4 71.32 12.04 -38.98
C PRO A 4 69.89 12.59 -38.90
N PRO A 5 69.07 12.08 -37.95
CA PRO A 5 67.72 12.58 -37.73
C PRO A 5 67.72 13.96 -37.05
N LEU A 6 66.78 14.81 -37.45
CA LEU A 6 66.44 16.05 -36.74
C LEU A 6 65.79 15.72 -35.39
N SER A 7 66.32 16.31 -34.33
CA SER A 7 65.78 16.24 -32.97
C SER A 7 64.44 16.98 -32.86
N PRO A 8 63.45 16.47 -32.11
CA PRO A 8 62.26 17.25 -31.77
C PRO A 8 62.63 18.31 -30.73
N THR A 9 62.30 19.57 -31.03
CA THR A 9 62.33 20.68 -30.08
C THR A 9 61.32 20.42 -28.96
N SER A 10 61.80 20.30 -27.73
CA SER A 10 60.94 20.26 -26.54
C SER A 10 60.35 21.65 -26.30
N VAL A 11 59.06 21.83 -26.60
CA VAL A 11 58.31 23.00 -26.13
C VAL A 11 57.98 22.78 -24.66
N SER A 12 58.73 23.44 -23.78
CA SER A 12 58.43 23.54 -22.35
C SER A 12 57.16 24.37 -22.16
N PHE A 13 56.00 23.72 -21.96
CA PHE A 13 54.83 24.39 -21.40
C PHE A 13 55.07 24.59 -19.90
N ARG A 14 55.52 25.78 -19.51
CA ARG A 14 55.38 26.23 -18.13
C ARG A 14 53.91 26.56 -17.90
N PRO A 15 53.18 25.84 -17.02
CA PRO A 15 51.86 26.31 -16.61
C PRO A 15 52.06 27.67 -15.96
N ARG A 16 51.46 28.72 -16.53
CA ARG A 16 51.35 30.00 -15.85
C ARG A 16 50.57 29.74 -14.57
N LEU A 17 51.22 29.90 -13.41
CA LEU A 17 50.52 29.91 -12.14
C LEU A 17 49.46 31.01 -12.23
N ILE A 18 48.20 30.60 -12.32
CA ILE A 18 47.07 31.48 -12.14
C ILE A 18 47.22 32.06 -10.72
N SER A 19 47.23 33.39 -10.62
CA SER A 19 47.40 34.10 -9.36
C SER A 19 46.43 33.53 -8.30
N PRO A 20 46.85 33.43 -7.03
CA PRO A 20 45.97 32.98 -5.95
C PRO A 20 44.67 33.80 -5.88
N ILE A 21 44.71 35.06 -6.33
CA ILE A 21 43.54 35.94 -6.42
C ILE A 21 42.56 35.49 -7.50
N THR A 22 43.05 35.04 -8.67
CA THR A 22 42.18 34.52 -9.74
C THR A 22 41.61 33.15 -9.41
N ARG A 23 42.33 32.31 -8.64
CA ARG A 23 41.77 31.06 -8.10
C ARG A 23 40.67 31.30 -7.07
N LEU A 24 40.84 32.30 -6.19
CA LEU A 24 39.85 32.67 -5.19
C LEU A 24 38.59 33.27 -5.85
N LEU A 25 38.75 34.10 -6.87
CA LEU A 25 37.63 34.66 -7.64
C LEU A 25 36.86 33.60 -8.43
N LEU A 26 37.53 32.62 -9.06
CA LEU A 26 36.85 31.48 -9.68
C LEU A 26 36.11 30.60 -8.65
N PHE A 27 36.70 30.37 -7.47
CA PHE A 27 36.05 29.62 -6.39
C PHE A 27 34.80 30.34 -5.85
N LEU A 28 34.87 31.66 -5.67
CA LEU A 28 33.73 32.50 -5.26
C LEU A 28 32.65 32.55 -6.34
N LEU A 29 33.01 32.57 -7.63
CA LEU A 29 32.05 32.52 -8.74
C LEU A 29 31.34 31.16 -8.84
N LEU A 30 32.02 30.05 -8.52
CA LEU A 30 31.37 28.72 -8.45
C LEU A 30 30.45 28.56 -7.24
N ILE A 31 30.81 29.14 -6.08
CA ILE A 31 29.98 29.08 -4.86
C ILE A 31 28.72 29.96 -4.99
N THR A 32 28.78 31.04 -5.77
CA THR A 32 27.62 31.94 -5.98
C THR A 32 26.65 31.44 -7.07
N LEU A 33 26.95 30.36 -7.79
CA LEU A 33 26.14 29.89 -8.94
C LEU A 33 25.34 28.59 -8.73
N THR A 34 25.27 28.00 -7.53
CA THR A 34 24.42 26.79 -7.32
C THR A 34 23.66 26.71 -5.98
N PHE A 35 23.27 27.85 -5.41
CA PHE A 35 22.12 27.88 -4.48
C PHE A 35 20.98 28.72 -5.08
N THR A 36 20.58 28.39 -6.31
CA THR A 36 19.17 28.60 -6.65
C THR A 36 18.41 27.52 -5.90
N SER A 37 17.78 27.90 -4.79
CA SER A 37 16.72 27.10 -4.20
C SER A 37 15.78 26.71 -5.33
N ASN A 38 15.80 25.44 -5.74
CA ASN A 38 14.76 24.89 -6.59
C ASN A 38 13.49 24.76 -5.72
N CYS A 39 12.94 25.89 -5.28
CA CYS A 39 11.53 25.97 -4.98
C CYS A 39 10.84 25.78 -6.32
N ARG A 40 10.45 24.54 -6.63
CA ARG A 40 9.51 24.30 -7.71
C ARG A 40 8.29 25.20 -7.45
N PRO A 41 7.82 25.95 -8.45
CA PRO A 41 6.54 26.64 -8.34
C PRO A 41 5.49 25.61 -7.92
N TYR A 42 4.69 25.95 -6.92
CA TYR A 42 3.50 25.19 -6.54
C TYR A 42 2.67 24.96 -7.81
N ASP A 43 2.48 23.69 -8.17
CA ASP A 43 1.64 23.29 -9.31
C ASP A 43 0.22 23.04 -8.80
N PRO A 44 -0.74 23.95 -9.07
CA PRO A 44 -2.12 23.81 -8.62
C PRO A 44 -2.88 22.68 -9.33
N SER A 45 -2.27 21.98 -10.31
CA SER A 45 -2.85 20.82 -10.99
C SER A 45 -2.55 19.48 -10.31
N LEU A 46 -1.61 19.45 -9.35
CA LEU A 46 -1.44 18.29 -8.48
C LEU A 46 -2.64 18.24 -7.52
N PRO A 47 -3.33 17.09 -7.37
CA PRO A 47 -4.37 16.94 -6.37
C PRO A 47 -3.79 17.41 -5.05
N ARG A 48 -4.46 18.35 -4.38
CA ARG A 48 -4.11 18.76 -3.01
C ARG A 48 -3.91 17.45 -2.23
N GLU A 49 -2.67 17.13 -1.84
CA GLU A 49 -2.38 15.92 -1.10
C GLU A 49 -3.39 15.85 0.04
N LYS A 50 -4.12 14.74 0.15
CA LYS A 50 -5.15 14.59 1.18
C LYS A 50 -4.42 14.53 2.53
N THR A 51 -4.24 15.68 3.16
CA THR A 51 -3.63 15.80 4.48
C THR A 51 -4.64 15.40 5.55
N LEU A 52 -4.26 14.46 6.40
CA LEU A 52 -4.98 14.14 7.63
C LEU A 52 -4.54 15.12 8.72
N LEU A 53 -5.50 15.81 9.33
CA LEU A 53 -5.21 16.79 10.37
C LEU A 53 -5.59 16.21 11.73
N PHE A 54 -4.66 16.29 12.69
CA PHE A 54 -4.93 15.92 14.08
C PHE A 54 -4.94 17.15 14.98
N SER A 55 -5.74 17.08 16.05
CA SER A 55 -5.68 18.06 17.12
C SER A 55 -4.45 17.78 17.99
N ASN A 56 -3.62 18.80 18.27
CA ASN A 56 -2.45 18.63 19.16
C ASN A 56 -2.82 18.35 20.63
N GLU A 57 -4.10 18.16 20.93
CA GLU A 57 -4.63 17.99 22.29
C GLU A 57 -4.68 16.51 22.71
N SER A 58 -4.63 15.57 21.76
CA SER A 58 -4.62 14.13 22.01
C SER A 58 -3.71 13.38 21.03
N ALA A 59 -3.40 12.12 21.34
CA ALA A 59 -2.73 11.24 20.40
C ALA A 59 -3.64 10.95 19.20
N PHE A 60 -3.08 10.94 17.98
CA PHE A 60 -3.78 10.51 16.78
C PHE A 60 -3.89 8.99 16.76
N LYS A 61 -5.10 8.46 16.71
CA LYS A 61 -5.39 7.03 16.77
C LYS A 61 -5.74 6.48 15.39
N ILE A 62 -5.07 5.40 15.00
CA ILE A 62 -5.35 4.63 13.79
C ILE A 62 -5.86 3.26 14.23
N ALA A 63 -7.07 2.88 13.81
CA ALA A 63 -7.52 1.49 13.87
C ALA A 63 -7.16 0.77 12.57
N LEU A 64 -6.78 -0.51 12.68
CA LEU A 64 -6.36 -1.33 11.55
C LEU A 64 -7.22 -2.59 11.51
N PHE A 65 -7.82 -2.85 10.36
CA PHE A 65 -8.55 -4.07 10.04
C PHE A 65 -7.88 -4.73 8.83
N ALA A 66 -7.68 -6.04 8.90
CA ALA A 66 -7.06 -6.85 7.85
C ALA A 66 -7.78 -8.20 7.81
N ASP A 67 -7.71 -8.89 6.68
CA ASP A 67 -8.19 -10.28 6.54
C ASP A 67 -9.65 -10.43 7.00
N LEU A 68 -10.50 -9.50 6.56
CA LEU A 68 -11.92 -9.49 6.92
C LEU A 68 -12.72 -10.53 6.13
N HIS A 69 -12.28 -10.84 4.91
CA HIS A 69 -12.81 -11.90 4.05
C HIS A 69 -14.34 -11.86 3.85
N TYR A 70 -14.91 -10.66 3.69
CA TYR A 70 -16.36 -10.54 3.48
C TYR A 70 -16.81 -11.31 2.26
N GLY A 71 -17.90 -12.07 2.43
CA GLY A 71 -18.50 -12.86 1.35
C GLY A 71 -17.87 -14.24 1.12
N GLU A 72 -16.98 -14.68 1.99
CA GLU A 72 -16.54 -16.08 2.01
C GLU A 72 -17.73 -17.03 2.22
N ASN A 73 -17.82 -18.09 1.40
CA ASN A 73 -18.88 -19.11 1.46
C ASN A 73 -20.30 -18.51 1.52
N ALA A 74 -20.55 -17.44 0.76
CA ALA A 74 -21.80 -16.66 0.80
C ALA A 74 -23.07 -17.48 0.48
N TRP A 75 -22.93 -18.67 -0.12
CA TRP A 75 -24.03 -19.61 -0.40
C TRP A 75 -24.39 -20.54 0.77
N THR A 76 -23.73 -20.39 1.92
CA THR A 76 -24.02 -21.15 3.16
C THR A 76 -24.49 -20.21 4.27
N ASP A 77 -25.06 -20.74 5.35
CA ASP A 77 -25.38 -19.92 6.54
C ASP A 77 -24.13 -19.48 7.32
N TRP A 78 -22.99 -20.16 7.13
CA TRP A 78 -21.77 -19.92 7.90
C TRP A 78 -21.09 -18.61 7.50
N GLY A 79 -20.95 -18.33 6.21
CA GLY A 79 -20.28 -17.14 5.66
C GLY A 79 -20.93 -15.83 6.11
N PRO A 80 -22.23 -15.60 5.82
CA PRO A 80 -22.95 -14.42 6.29
C PRO A 80 -22.93 -14.25 7.81
N ALA A 81 -22.88 -15.34 8.58
CA ALA A 81 -22.72 -15.28 10.02
C ALA A 81 -21.33 -14.77 10.44
N GLN A 82 -20.27 -15.08 9.69
CA GLN A 82 -18.93 -14.53 9.91
C GLN A 82 -18.87 -13.03 9.58
N ASP A 83 -19.47 -12.60 8.46
CA ASP A 83 -19.59 -11.18 8.13
C ASP A 83 -20.26 -10.40 9.29
N VAL A 84 -21.35 -10.94 9.87
CA VAL A 84 -22.03 -10.33 11.03
C VAL A 84 -21.14 -10.30 12.29
N ASN A 85 -20.30 -11.31 12.49
CA ASN A 85 -19.34 -11.31 13.59
C ASN A 85 -18.27 -10.22 13.38
N SER A 86 -17.76 -10.07 12.16
CA SER A 86 -16.83 -8.99 11.76
C SER A 86 -17.47 -7.61 11.95
N ASP A 87 -18.74 -7.43 11.54
CA ASP A 87 -19.52 -6.21 11.79
C ASP A 87 -19.51 -5.84 13.29
N ARG A 88 -19.77 -6.82 14.16
CA ARG A 88 -19.82 -6.62 15.63
C ARG A 88 -18.45 -6.29 16.22
N VAL A 89 -17.38 -6.97 15.80
CA VAL A 89 -16.03 -6.73 16.29
C VAL A 89 -15.56 -5.34 15.88
N MET A 90 -15.71 -4.99 14.59
CA MET A 90 -15.36 -3.66 14.09
C MET A 90 -16.14 -2.57 14.83
N ALA A 91 -17.47 -2.71 14.96
CA ALA A 91 -18.28 -1.74 15.71
C ALA A 91 -17.78 -1.57 17.15
N THR A 92 -17.47 -2.67 17.85
CA THR A 92 -16.96 -2.65 19.22
C THR A 92 -15.63 -1.90 19.33
N VAL A 93 -14.67 -2.18 18.43
CA VAL A 93 -13.36 -1.50 18.41
C VAL A 93 -13.54 -0.01 18.12
N LEU A 94 -14.33 0.34 17.11
CA LEU A 94 -14.57 1.72 16.71
C LEU A 94 -15.27 2.53 17.83
N ASP A 95 -16.22 1.93 18.54
CA ASP A 95 -16.95 2.60 19.63
C ASP A 95 -16.10 2.76 20.90
N GLN A 96 -15.23 1.80 21.21
CA GLN A 96 -14.40 1.85 22.42
C GLN A 96 -13.13 2.69 22.25
N GLU A 97 -12.48 2.59 21.09
CA GLU A 97 -11.21 3.26 20.85
C GLU A 97 -11.35 4.64 20.21
N THR A 98 -12.50 4.91 19.57
CA THR A 98 -12.82 6.17 18.89
C THR A 98 -11.64 6.67 18.04
N PRO A 99 -11.21 5.90 17.02
CA PRO A 99 -10.02 6.25 16.23
C PRO A 99 -10.28 7.48 15.34
N ASP A 100 -9.22 8.23 15.05
CA ASP A 100 -9.25 9.36 14.13
C ASP A 100 -9.20 8.91 12.66
N PHE A 101 -8.68 7.70 12.41
CA PHE A 101 -8.51 7.14 11.07
C PHE A 101 -8.59 5.61 11.10
N VAL A 102 -9.04 5.01 10.00
CA VAL A 102 -9.07 3.55 9.81
C VAL A 102 -8.22 3.16 8.61
N ILE A 103 -7.49 2.06 8.73
CA ILE A 103 -6.80 1.41 7.61
C ILE A 103 -7.39 0.02 7.42
N TYR A 104 -7.82 -0.27 6.18
CA TYR A 104 -8.10 -1.63 5.74
C TYR A 104 -6.88 -2.17 5.00
N LEU A 105 -6.21 -3.17 5.57
CA LEU A 105 -4.93 -3.70 5.14
C LEU A 105 -5.10 -5.01 4.33
N GLY A 106 -5.82 -4.93 3.22
CA GLY A 106 -6.04 -6.05 2.30
C GLY A 106 -6.98 -7.14 2.80
N ASP A 107 -7.40 -7.98 1.86
CA ASP A 107 -8.35 -9.07 2.03
C ASP A 107 -9.62 -8.61 2.77
N VAL A 108 -10.14 -7.49 2.29
CA VAL A 108 -11.40 -6.91 2.75
C VAL A 108 -12.56 -7.82 2.33
N ILE A 109 -12.48 -8.37 1.12
CA ILE A 109 -13.44 -9.32 0.56
C ILE A 109 -12.76 -10.59 0.07
N THR A 110 -13.56 -11.65 -0.11
CA THR A 110 -13.10 -12.92 -0.69
C THR A 110 -13.63 -13.08 -2.10
N ALA A 111 -13.07 -12.34 -3.07
CA ALA A 111 -13.62 -12.25 -4.43
C ALA A 111 -13.65 -13.61 -5.15
N ASN A 112 -12.68 -14.49 -4.88
CA ASN A 112 -12.67 -15.86 -5.39
C ASN A 112 -13.83 -16.74 -4.86
N ASN A 113 -14.61 -16.25 -3.90
CA ASN A 113 -15.75 -16.95 -3.32
C ASN A 113 -17.06 -16.15 -3.45
N LEU A 114 -17.06 -15.10 -4.28
CA LEU A 114 -18.25 -14.30 -4.56
C LEU A 114 -18.92 -14.78 -5.85
N PRO A 115 -20.07 -15.48 -5.77
CA PRO A 115 -20.74 -16.01 -6.94
C PRO A 115 -21.57 -14.96 -7.70
N ILE A 116 -21.20 -13.68 -7.58
CA ILE A 116 -21.94 -12.54 -8.16
C ILE A 116 -21.04 -11.74 -9.09
N PRO A 117 -21.60 -11.07 -10.11
CA PRO A 117 -20.80 -10.25 -11.03
C PRO A 117 -20.14 -9.03 -10.37
N ASN A 118 -20.77 -8.49 -9.32
CA ASN A 118 -20.35 -7.24 -8.67
C ASN A 118 -20.07 -7.45 -7.17
N ALA A 119 -18.80 -7.52 -6.82
CA ALA A 119 -18.31 -7.70 -5.45
C ALA A 119 -18.32 -6.40 -4.62
N SER A 120 -18.52 -5.23 -5.25
CA SER A 120 -18.50 -3.94 -4.56
C SER A 120 -19.52 -3.82 -3.42
N LEU A 121 -20.59 -4.61 -3.44
CA LEU A 121 -21.57 -4.66 -2.35
C LEU A 121 -20.98 -5.21 -1.06
N TYR A 122 -20.12 -6.24 -1.15
CA TYR A 122 -19.40 -6.78 0.01
C TYR A 122 -18.31 -5.81 0.48
N TRP A 123 -17.61 -5.15 -0.45
CA TRP A 123 -16.68 -4.07 -0.13
C TRP A 123 -17.39 -2.96 0.66
N GLY A 124 -18.52 -2.49 0.14
CA GLY A 124 -19.36 -1.47 0.73
C GLY A 124 -19.92 -1.87 2.10
N ARG A 125 -20.19 -3.16 2.33
CA ARG A 125 -20.59 -3.70 3.64
C ARG A 125 -19.41 -3.68 4.62
N ALA A 126 -18.25 -4.18 4.22
CA ALA A 126 -17.06 -4.26 5.06
C ALA A 126 -16.61 -2.88 5.57
N ILE A 127 -16.71 -1.85 4.74
CA ILE A 127 -16.38 -0.46 5.14
C ILE A 127 -17.50 0.25 5.91
N SER A 128 -18.70 -0.33 5.97
CA SER A 128 -19.88 0.33 6.51
C SER A 128 -19.80 0.69 8.01
N PRO A 129 -19.17 -0.09 8.90
CA PRO A 129 -19.04 0.29 10.31
C PRO A 129 -18.22 1.57 10.49
N THR A 130 -17.18 1.74 9.69
CA THR A 130 -16.31 2.93 9.66
C THR A 130 -17.06 4.11 9.04
N ARG A 131 -17.66 3.91 7.86
CA ARG A 131 -18.41 4.94 7.13
C ARG A 131 -19.57 5.52 7.93
N SER A 132 -20.36 4.67 8.59
CA SER A 132 -21.53 5.09 9.38
C SER A 132 -21.16 5.94 10.60
N ARG A 133 -19.90 5.85 11.07
CA ARG A 133 -19.37 6.67 12.18
C ARG A 133 -18.72 7.97 11.72
N GLY A 134 -18.65 8.21 10.41
CA GLY A 134 -18.00 9.40 9.86
C GLY A 134 -16.48 9.41 10.01
N ILE A 135 -15.87 8.26 10.28
CA ILE A 135 -14.42 8.14 10.48
C ILE A 135 -13.76 8.04 9.09
N PRO A 136 -12.77 8.86 8.75
CA PRO A 136 -12.05 8.74 7.48
C PRO A 136 -11.20 7.45 7.43
N TRP A 137 -11.00 6.89 6.24
CA TRP A 137 -10.25 5.65 6.08
C TRP A 137 -9.39 5.61 4.81
N ALA A 138 -8.48 4.65 4.75
CA ALA A 138 -7.70 4.30 3.58
C ALA A 138 -7.63 2.78 3.41
N THR A 139 -7.49 2.31 2.16
CA THR A 139 -7.43 0.89 1.80
C THR A 139 -6.16 0.55 1.01
N VAL A 140 -5.66 -0.66 1.25
CA VAL A 140 -4.72 -1.38 0.40
C VAL A 140 -5.36 -2.70 0.02
N PHE A 141 -5.15 -3.16 -1.22
CA PHE A 141 -5.65 -4.45 -1.68
C PHE A 141 -4.77 -5.62 -1.19
N GLY A 142 -5.44 -6.72 -0.92
CA GLY A 142 -4.86 -8.05 -0.72
C GLY A 142 -5.15 -8.99 -1.87
N ASN A 143 -4.56 -10.18 -1.85
CA ASN A 143 -4.64 -11.17 -2.92
C ASN A 143 -6.07 -11.67 -3.14
N HIS A 144 -6.93 -11.69 -2.14
CA HIS A 144 -8.32 -12.16 -2.29
C HIS A 144 -9.26 -11.10 -2.87
N ASP A 145 -8.90 -9.81 -2.82
CA ASP A 145 -9.83 -8.72 -3.14
C ASP A 145 -10.26 -8.67 -4.63
N ASP A 146 -9.48 -9.24 -5.54
CA ASP A 146 -9.85 -9.41 -6.96
C ASP A 146 -9.46 -10.78 -7.53
N ALA A 147 -9.31 -11.77 -6.65
CA ALA A 147 -9.01 -13.13 -7.06
C ALA A 147 -10.11 -13.68 -7.98
N GLN A 148 -9.71 -14.52 -8.94
CA GLN A 148 -10.64 -15.17 -9.86
C GLN A 148 -11.57 -16.11 -9.09
N PHE A 149 -12.84 -16.15 -9.48
CA PHE A 149 -13.82 -17.05 -8.87
C PHE A 149 -13.35 -18.51 -8.93
N GLU A 150 -13.27 -19.15 -7.77
CA GLU A 150 -12.93 -20.54 -7.61
C GLU A 150 -14.22 -21.36 -7.57
N TRP A 151 -14.35 -22.29 -8.51
CA TRP A 151 -15.52 -23.15 -8.60
C TRP A 151 -15.48 -24.25 -7.53
N PRO A 152 -16.43 -24.26 -6.57
CA PRO A 152 -16.44 -25.29 -5.54
C PRO A 152 -16.74 -26.66 -6.15
N SER A 153 -15.87 -27.64 -5.88
CA SER A 153 -15.98 -28.97 -6.50
C SER A 153 -17.31 -29.67 -6.18
N GLU A 154 -17.87 -29.41 -5.00
CA GLU A 154 -19.14 -29.97 -4.55
C GLU A 154 -20.35 -29.48 -5.35
N TRP A 155 -20.25 -28.34 -6.05
CA TRP A 155 -21.30 -27.83 -6.92
C TRP A 155 -21.52 -28.72 -8.16
N PHE A 156 -20.53 -29.55 -8.50
CA PHE A 156 -20.62 -30.55 -9.57
C PHE A 156 -21.09 -31.93 -9.07
N SER A 157 -21.54 -32.01 -7.81
CA SER A 157 -22.18 -33.21 -7.26
C SER A 157 -23.69 -33.22 -7.52
N ALA A 158 -24.40 -34.21 -6.97
CA ALA A 158 -25.85 -34.35 -7.14
C ALA A 158 -26.66 -33.19 -6.52
N THR A 159 -26.08 -32.39 -5.62
CA THR A 159 -26.73 -31.20 -5.06
C THR A 159 -26.78 -30.03 -6.04
N GLY A 160 -25.87 -30.01 -7.04
CA GLY A 160 -25.77 -28.94 -8.03
C GLY A 160 -25.24 -27.61 -7.45
N ILE A 161 -25.24 -26.60 -8.31
CA ILE A 161 -24.89 -25.21 -7.96
C ILE A 161 -25.99 -24.63 -7.05
N PRO A 162 -25.65 -24.09 -5.86
CA PRO A 162 -26.59 -23.41 -5.00
C PRO A 162 -27.30 -22.26 -5.72
N GLN A 163 -28.54 -21.97 -5.34
CA GLN A 163 -29.24 -20.81 -5.88
C GLN A 163 -28.56 -19.53 -5.40
N VAL A 164 -27.92 -18.81 -6.33
CA VAL A 164 -27.28 -17.54 -6.03
C VAL A 164 -28.33 -16.43 -6.06
N GLN A 165 -28.53 -15.75 -4.93
CA GLN A 165 -29.33 -14.53 -4.89
C GLN A 165 -28.45 -13.36 -5.30
N CYS A 166 -28.46 -13.04 -6.59
CA CYS A 166 -27.85 -11.82 -7.09
C CYS A 166 -28.67 -10.63 -6.54
N PRO A 167 -28.07 -9.66 -5.82
CA PRO A 167 -28.79 -8.50 -5.31
C PRO A 167 -29.40 -7.73 -6.50
N HIS A 168 -30.73 -7.67 -6.51
CA HIS A 168 -31.48 -7.01 -7.58
C HIS A 168 -31.19 -5.50 -7.58
N GLU A 169 -30.44 -5.03 -8.57
CA GLU A 169 -30.65 -3.69 -9.09
C GLU A 169 -31.91 -3.70 -9.96
N ASN A 170 -32.67 -2.60 -9.99
CA ASN A 170 -33.88 -2.41 -10.81
C ASN A 170 -33.56 -2.39 -12.31
N ILE A 171 -33.05 -3.51 -12.83
CA ILE A 171 -32.71 -3.71 -14.23
C ILE A 171 -33.77 -4.63 -14.80
N SER A 172 -34.72 -4.03 -15.52
CA SER A 172 -35.63 -4.76 -16.41
C SER A 172 -34.83 -5.25 -17.61
N ILE A 173 -34.14 -6.39 -17.50
CA ILE A 173 -33.55 -7.07 -18.66
C ILE A 173 -33.94 -8.55 -18.60
N SER A 174 -34.57 -8.99 -19.68
CA SER A 174 -34.85 -10.38 -19.99
C SER A 174 -33.54 -11.16 -20.07
N GLY A 175 -33.30 -12.04 -19.10
CA GLY A 175 -32.51 -13.26 -19.28
C GLY A 175 -31.01 -13.10 -19.55
N GLU A 176 -30.28 -12.36 -18.72
CA GLU A 176 -28.83 -12.56 -18.60
C GLU A 176 -28.53 -13.30 -17.29
N GLU A 177 -28.01 -14.52 -17.41
CA GLU A 177 -27.44 -15.34 -16.34
C GLU A 177 -26.50 -14.50 -15.46
N CYS A 178 -26.40 -14.79 -14.16
CA CYS A 178 -25.35 -14.20 -13.33
C CYS A 178 -23.99 -14.60 -13.92
N THR A 179 -23.39 -13.72 -14.72
CA THR A 179 -22.07 -13.95 -15.31
C THR A 179 -21.03 -13.78 -14.22
N PHE A 180 -20.36 -14.86 -13.84
CA PHE A 180 -19.24 -14.87 -12.89
C PHE A 180 -18.02 -14.13 -13.49
N ARG A 181 -18.10 -12.80 -13.56
CA ARG A 181 -17.09 -11.95 -14.20
C ARG A 181 -16.07 -11.38 -13.20
N GLY A 182 -16.36 -11.49 -11.90
CA GLY A 182 -15.55 -10.88 -10.84
C GLY A 182 -15.56 -9.35 -10.91
N THR A 183 -15.03 -8.68 -9.89
CA THR A 183 -14.83 -7.22 -9.88
C THR A 183 -13.35 -6.95 -9.76
N THR A 184 -12.82 -6.10 -10.63
CA THR A 184 -11.40 -5.77 -10.65
C THR A 184 -11.04 -4.80 -9.53
N ARG A 185 -9.77 -4.78 -9.08
CA ARG A 185 -9.28 -3.77 -8.12
C ARG A 185 -9.52 -2.33 -8.58
N VAL A 186 -9.44 -2.08 -9.89
CA VAL A 186 -9.71 -0.75 -10.46
C VAL A 186 -11.18 -0.38 -10.25
N GLU A 187 -12.11 -1.27 -10.56
CA GLU A 187 -13.55 -1.04 -10.32
C GLU A 187 -13.86 -0.87 -8.82
N LEU A 188 -13.25 -1.68 -7.94
CA LEU A 188 -13.40 -1.52 -6.49
C LEU A 188 -12.88 -0.17 -5.99
N MET A 189 -11.69 0.25 -6.44
CA MET A 189 -11.10 1.53 -6.06
C MET A 189 -11.89 2.71 -6.61
N GLU A 190 -12.39 2.63 -7.85
CA GLU A 190 -13.25 3.64 -8.46
C GLU A 190 -14.56 3.79 -7.67
N GLU A 191 -15.21 2.68 -7.32
CA GLU A 191 -16.42 2.70 -6.48
C GLU A 191 -16.11 3.30 -5.11
N GLU A 192 -15.00 2.92 -4.47
CA GLU A 192 -14.65 3.47 -3.17
C GLU A 192 -14.44 4.98 -3.23
N ILE A 193 -13.61 5.47 -4.15
CA ILE A 193 -13.25 6.89 -4.25
C ILE A 193 -14.45 7.74 -4.68
N ASN A 194 -15.28 7.25 -5.62
CA ASN A 194 -16.39 8.03 -6.17
C ASN A 194 -17.61 8.04 -5.25
N SER A 195 -17.87 6.94 -4.55
CA SER A 195 -19.06 6.80 -3.69
C SER A 195 -18.82 7.22 -2.25
N ASN A 196 -17.57 7.49 -1.83
CA ASN A 196 -17.24 7.78 -0.43
C ASN A 196 -16.35 9.00 -0.23
N VAL A 197 -16.96 10.13 0.15
CA VAL A 197 -16.24 11.40 0.44
C VAL A 197 -15.25 11.32 1.60
N LEU A 198 -15.38 10.32 2.46
CA LEU A 198 -14.52 10.07 3.62
C LEU A 198 -13.33 9.15 3.31
N SER A 199 -13.29 8.52 2.13
CA SER A 199 -12.15 7.71 1.73
C SER A 199 -10.96 8.60 1.39
N TYR A 200 -9.80 8.26 1.92
CA TYR A 200 -8.48 8.79 1.60
C TYR A 200 -7.70 7.85 0.67
N SER A 201 -8.33 6.76 0.23
CA SER A 201 -7.75 5.84 -0.75
C SER A 201 -7.53 6.55 -2.08
N MET A 202 -6.49 6.13 -2.78
CA MET A 202 -6.07 6.76 -4.03
C MET A 202 -5.56 5.70 -5.01
N ASN A 203 -5.74 6.00 -6.29
CA ASN A 203 -4.95 5.36 -7.34
C ASN A 203 -3.48 5.73 -7.17
N GLY A 204 -2.61 4.83 -7.60
CA GLY A 204 -1.19 5.12 -7.73
C GLY A 204 -0.82 5.68 -9.10
N PRO A 205 0.48 5.97 -9.31
CA PRO A 205 0.99 6.30 -10.63
C PRO A 205 0.67 5.18 -11.64
N ARG A 206 0.29 5.58 -12.87
CA ARG A 206 -0.15 4.65 -13.94
C ARG A 206 0.97 3.72 -14.43
N GLU A 207 2.21 4.08 -14.17
CA GLU A 207 3.39 3.27 -14.46
C GLU A 207 3.64 2.15 -13.44
N LEU A 208 2.96 2.18 -12.29
CA LEU A 208 3.01 1.09 -11.32
C LEU A 208 1.97 0.04 -11.67
N TRP A 209 2.32 -1.23 -11.47
CA TRP A 209 1.45 -2.37 -11.68
C TRP A 209 1.51 -3.23 -10.42
N PRO A 210 0.46 -3.24 -9.58
CA PRO A 210 -0.84 -2.56 -9.75
C PRO A 210 -0.77 -1.03 -9.73
N SER A 211 -1.68 -0.36 -10.45
CA SER A 211 -1.76 1.12 -10.51
C SER A 211 -2.75 1.71 -9.49
N VAL A 212 -3.23 0.88 -8.56
CA VAL A 212 -4.17 1.23 -7.49
C VAL A 212 -3.52 0.94 -6.14
N SER A 213 -4.01 1.57 -5.08
CA SER A 213 -3.47 1.46 -3.71
C SER A 213 -1.95 1.62 -3.56
N ASN A 214 -1.36 2.52 -4.34
CA ASN A 214 0.04 2.91 -4.25
C ASN A 214 0.16 4.42 -4.04
N TYR A 215 0.13 4.88 -2.79
CA TYR A 215 0.06 6.30 -2.46
C TYR A 215 0.68 6.61 -1.10
N VAL A 216 0.86 7.91 -0.82
CA VAL A 216 1.35 8.41 0.46
C VAL A 216 0.36 9.40 1.03
N LEU A 217 0.05 9.27 2.32
CA LEU A 217 -0.73 10.24 3.08
C LEU A 217 0.16 10.95 4.08
N GLN A 218 -0.08 12.24 4.24
CA GLN A 218 0.57 13.07 5.24
C GLN A 218 -0.38 13.28 6.42
N ILE A 219 0.10 12.99 7.63
CA ILE A 219 -0.56 13.42 8.86
C ILE A 219 0.13 14.68 9.36
N SER A 220 -0.63 15.73 9.65
CA SER A 220 -0.11 17.02 10.10
C SER A 220 -0.93 17.58 11.27
N SER A 221 -0.28 18.44 12.03
CA SER A 221 -0.97 19.17 13.08
C SER A 221 -1.96 20.17 12.49
N SER A 222 -3.17 20.23 13.03
CA SER A 222 -4.12 21.32 12.73
C SER A 222 -3.55 22.72 12.99
N LYS A 223 -2.57 22.86 13.90
CA LYS A 223 -1.89 24.14 14.20
C LYS A 223 -0.78 24.48 13.22
N ASN A 224 -0.23 23.48 12.52
CA ASN A 224 0.79 23.66 11.50
C ASN A 224 0.60 22.65 10.36
N PRO A 225 -0.41 22.86 9.49
CA PRO A 225 -0.77 21.92 8.43
C PRO A 225 0.37 21.67 7.43
N ASP A 226 1.27 22.64 7.27
CA ASP A 226 2.39 22.57 6.33
C ASP A 226 3.60 21.80 6.91
N SER A 227 3.54 21.35 8.17
CA SER A 227 4.60 20.57 8.81
C SER A 227 4.13 19.13 9.07
N PRO A 228 4.61 18.16 8.28
CA PRO A 228 4.28 16.75 8.46
C PRO A 228 4.73 16.26 9.84
N ALA A 229 3.87 15.48 10.49
CA ALA A 229 4.21 14.74 11.70
C ALA A 229 4.59 13.28 11.40
N VAL A 230 3.88 12.66 10.45
CA VAL A 230 4.07 11.27 10.01
C VAL A 230 3.67 11.16 8.53
N PHE A 231 4.39 10.32 7.78
CA PHE A 231 3.93 9.86 6.46
C PHE A 231 3.47 8.41 6.52
N LEU A 232 2.34 8.12 5.89
CA LEU A 232 1.80 6.77 5.73
C LEU A 232 1.90 6.37 4.27
N TYR A 233 2.71 5.37 3.96
CA TYR A 233 2.82 4.81 2.61
C TYR A 233 1.96 3.58 2.49
N PHE A 234 1.23 3.49 1.39
CA PHE A 234 0.39 2.37 1.02
C PHE A 234 0.98 1.79 -0.26
N LEU A 235 1.30 0.49 -0.24
CA LEU A 235 1.86 -0.22 -1.38
C LEU A 235 1.05 -1.49 -1.62
N ASP A 236 0.55 -1.65 -2.84
CA ASP A 236 -0.14 -2.87 -3.26
C ASP A 236 0.89 -4.00 -3.46
N SER A 237 0.85 -5.02 -2.60
CA SER A 237 1.73 -6.19 -2.68
C SER A 237 1.34 -7.20 -3.78
N GLY A 238 0.33 -6.90 -4.59
CA GLY A 238 -0.14 -7.77 -5.66
C GLY A 238 -1.00 -8.93 -5.14
N GLY A 239 -0.93 -10.07 -5.81
CA GLY A 239 -1.85 -11.19 -5.63
C GLY A 239 -3.15 -11.04 -6.42
N GLY A 240 -4.01 -12.06 -6.37
CA GLY A 240 -5.26 -12.10 -7.12
C GLY A 240 -5.02 -12.10 -8.63
N SER A 241 -5.28 -10.97 -9.30
CA SER A 241 -4.96 -10.81 -10.73
C SER A 241 -3.49 -10.45 -11.03
N TYR A 242 -2.66 -10.25 -10.00
CA TYR A 242 -1.25 -9.90 -10.09
C TYR A 242 -0.33 -10.91 -9.37
N PRO A 243 0.98 -10.95 -9.69
CA PRO A 243 1.96 -11.66 -8.87
C PRO A 243 2.04 -11.08 -7.45
N GLU A 244 2.29 -11.91 -6.44
CA GLU A 244 2.39 -11.52 -5.03
C GLU A 244 3.76 -10.92 -4.70
N VAL A 245 4.06 -9.74 -5.28
CA VAL A 245 5.35 -9.04 -5.11
C VAL A 245 5.17 -7.53 -5.00
N ILE A 246 5.97 -6.91 -4.14
CA ILE A 246 6.30 -5.48 -4.29
C ILE A 246 7.36 -5.34 -5.39
N SER A 247 6.96 -4.75 -6.52
CA SER A 247 7.81 -4.67 -7.71
C SER A 247 8.99 -3.70 -7.54
N SER A 248 10.06 -3.87 -8.34
CA SER A 248 11.16 -2.90 -8.41
C SER A 248 10.70 -1.50 -8.83
N ALA A 249 9.59 -1.39 -9.57
CA ALA A 249 9.02 -0.09 -9.95
C ALA A 249 8.43 0.62 -8.73
N GLN A 250 7.65 -0.10 -7.92
CA GLN A 250 7.11 0.41 -6.64
C GLN A 250 8.23 0.73 -5.66
N ALA A 251 9.24 -0.14 -5.54
CA ALA A 251 10.41 0.09 -4.69
C ALA A 251 11.17 1.38 -5.07
N LYS A 252 11.42 1.59 -6.37
CA LYS A 252 12.04 2.83 -6.89
C LYS A 252 11.14 4.04 -6.70
N TRP A 253 9.83 3.89 -6.87
CA TRP A 253 8.87 4.95 -6.61
C TRP A 253 8.90 5.37 -5.15
N PHE A 254 8.81 4.42 -4.22
CA PHE A 254 8.93 4.67 -2.78
C PHE A 254 10.24 5.39 -2.43
N GLN A 255 11.38 4.90 -2.94
CA GLN A 255 12.67 5.54 -2.71
C GLN A 255 12.70 7.00 -3.19
N LYS A 256 12.19 7.27 -4.40
CA LYS A 256 12.13 8.63 -4.96
C LYS A 256 11.19 9.53 -4.17
N GLN A 257 9.99 9.06 -3.83
CA GLN A 257 9.01 9.83 -3.08
C GLN A 257 9.54 10.17 -1.70
N SER A 258 10.04 9.17 -0.97
CA SER A 258 10.54 9.32 0.39
C SER A 258 11.78 10.23 0.46
N GLN A 259 12.67 10.17 -0.53
CA GLN A 259 13.78 11.13 -0.65
C GLN A 259 13.31 12.54 -1.00
N ALA A 260 12.24 12.69 -1.79
CA ALA A 260 11.73 14.01 -2.17
C ALA A 260 11.03 14.72 -1.01
N ILE A 261 10.20 14.00 -0.23
CA ILE A 261 9.36 14.60 0.82
C ILE A 261 9.99 14.54 2.22
N ASN A 262 10.94 13.62 2.44
CA ASN A 262 11.64 13.44 3.72
C ASN A 262 13.12 13.06 3.47
N PRO A 263 13.93 13.95 2.86
CA PRO A 263 15.29 13.66 2.40
C PRO A 263 16.24 13.23 3.53
N ASP A 264 16.07 13.81 4.71
CA ASP A 264 16.91 13.55 5.88
C ASP A 264 16.39 12.39 6.75
N ALA A 265 15.29 11.73 6.37
CA ALA A 265 14.65 10.67 7.16
C ALA A 265 14.37 11.09 8.64
N ARG A 266 13.96 12.36 8.85
CA ARG A 266 13.72 12.91 10.19
C ARG A 266 12.29 12.69 10.68
N ILE A 267 11.35 12.64 9.74
CA ILE A 267 9.93 12.44 10.02
C ILE A 267 9.66 10.93 10.01
N HIS A 268 8.84 10.45 10.94
CA HIS A 268 8.49 9.04 11.00
C HIS A 268 7.65 8.62 9.79
N GLU A 269 7.90 7.42 9.30
CA GLU A 269 7.23 6.86 8.15
C GLU A 269 6.70 5.47 8.51
N ILE A 270 5.46 5.19 8.13
CA ILE A 270 4.85 3.87 8.30
C ILE A 270 4.45 3.37 6.93
N ILE A 271 4.80 2.12 6.61
CA ILE A 271 4.43 1.47 5.35
C ILE A 271 3.41 0.38 5.63
N PHE A 272 2.38 0.35 4.80
CA PHE A 272 1.29 -0.62 4.78
C PHE A 272 1.30 -1.36 3.45
N TRP A 273 1.39 -2.69 3.51
CA TRP A 273 1.08 -3.60 2.42
C TRP A 273 0.39 -4.84 3.00
N HIS A 274 -0.31 -5.61 2.17
CA HIS A 274 -1.04 -6.77 2.67
C HIS A 274 -0.10 -7.97 2.89
N ILE A 275 0.44 -8.53 1.81
CA ILE A 275 1.19 -9.78 1.84
C ILE A 275 2.56 -9.52 2.47
N PRO A 276 2.92 -10.20 3.57
CA PRO A 276 4.14 -9.91 4.30
C PRO A 276 5.38 -10.28 3.50
N SER A 277 6.47 -9.60 3.81
CA SER A 277 7.78 -9.83 3.21
C SER A 277 8.30 -11.25 3.49
N ARG A 278 9.15 -11.80 2.61
CA ARG A 278 9.85 -13.08 2.82
C ARG A 278 10.72 -13.09 4.07
N ALA A 279 11.15 -11.93 4.57
CA ALA A 279 11.84 -11.82 5.84
C ALA A 279 10.99 -12.38 7.00
N TYR A 280 9.65 -12.25 6.96
CA TYR A 280 8.75 -12.77 7.99
C TYR A 280 8.78 -14.29 8.12
N LYS A 281 9.03 -15.02 7.03
CA LYS A 281 9.25 -16.49 7.08
C LYS A 281 10.41 -16.88 8.00
N LYS A 282 11.41 -16.00 8.18
CA LYS A 282 12.58 -16.24 9.04
C LYS A 282 12.32 -15.82 10.50
N ILE A 283 11.61 -14.72 10.72
CA ILE A 283 11.46 -14.11 12.06
C ILE A 283 10.19 -14.53 12.81
N ALA A 284 9.17 -15.00 12.08
CA ALA A 284 7.91 -15.51 12.63
C ALA A 284 7.63 -16.96 12.16
N PRO A 285 8.56 -17.92 12.35
CA PRO A 285 8.31 -19.30 11.93
C PRO A 285 7.25 -19.95 12.83
N MET A 286 6.31 -20.69 12.22
CA MET A 286 5.39 -21.56 12.94
C MET A 286 6.18 -22.49 13.86
N ARG A 287 5.94 -22.41 15.17
CA ARG A 287 6.72 -23.18 16.15
C ARG A 287 6.17 -24.60 16.30
N THR A 288 7.07 -25.59 16.25
CA THR A 288 6.77 -27.00 16.57
C THR A 288 6.71 -27.31 18.07
N PHE A 289 7.23 -26.42 18.94
CA PHE A 289 7.19 -26.60 20.41
C PHE A 289 6.95 -25.27 21.16
N GLY A 290 6.21 -25.36 22.27
CA GLY A 290 5.56 -24.25 23.00
C GLY A 290 6.45 -23.09 23.46
N LEU A 291 5.90 -21.88 23.40
CA LEU A 291 6.53 -20.62 23.80
C LEU A 291 6.49 -20.38 25.32
N ARG A 292 7.61 -19.92 25.87
CA ARG A 292 7.78 -19.50 27.28
C ARG A 292 7.59 -17.99 27.52
N LYS A 293 7.23 -17.20 26.50
CA LYS A 293 6.95 -15.75 26.61
C LYS A 293 5.57 -15.42 26.01
N PRO A 294 4.83 -14.46 26.58
CA PRO A 294 3.52 -14.06 26.06
C PRO A 294 3.73 -13.25 24.78
N CYS A 295 3.54 -13.88 23.62
CA CYS A 295 3.19 -13.17 22.41
C CYS A 295 1.67 -12.97 22.44
N VAL A 296 1.21 -11.74 22.18
CA VAL A 296 -0.22 -11.47 21.94
C VAL A 296 -0.48 -11.71 20.46
N GLY A 297 -1.52 -12.48 20.12
CA GLY A 297 -1.86 -12.86 18.74
C GLY A 297 -1.32 -14.23 18.29
N SER A 298 -1.57 -14.58 17.02
CA SER A 298 -1.28 -15.89 16.41
C SER A 298 0.04 -15.97 15.64
N ILE A 299 0.93 -14.97 15.74
CA ILE A 299 2.19 -14.83 14.96
C ILE A 299 3.11 -16.08 14.89
N ASN A 300 2.96 -17.06 15.80
CA ASN A 300 3.73 -18.33 15.77
C ASN A 300 2.85 -19.59 15.73
N LYS A 301 1.53 -19.41 15.59
CA LYS A 301 0.54 -20.49 15.52
C LYS A 301 0.18 -20.87 14.09
N GLU A 302 0.48 -20.01 13.12
CA GLU A 302 0.25 -20.21 11.69
C GLU A 302 1.56 -20.08 10.91
N ARG A 303 1.59 -20.63 9.71
CA ARG A 303 2.69 -20.40 8.76
C ARG A 303 2.48 -19.05 8.09
N VAL A 304 3.57 -18.35 7.83
CA VAL A 304 3.56 -17.09 7.08
C VAL A 304 3.37 -17.42 5.59
N ALA A 305 2.23 -17.02 5.03
CA ALA A 305 2.09 -16.79 3.59
C ALA A 305 2.81 -15.47 3.29
N SER A 306 3.92 -15.52 2.55
CA SER A 306 4.70 -14.32 2.24
C SER A 306 4.72 -14.14 0.74
N GLN A 307 5.05 -12.91 0.31
CA GLN A 307 5.35 -12.56 -1.08
C GLN A 307 6.23 -13.63 -1.75
N GLU A 308 5.99 -13.85 -3.04
CA GLU A 308 6.75 -14.78 -3.88
C GLU A 308 8.23 -14.37 -3.96
N ASP A 309 8.47 -13.06 -4.02
CA ASP A 309 9.80 -12.48 -4.10
C ASP A 309 9.84 -11.04 -3.56
N GLU A 310 11.04 -10.53 -3.28
CA GLU A 310 11.26 -9.18 -2.76
C GLU A 310 12.18 -8.41 -3.71
N TRP A 311 11.60 -7.60 -4.62
CA TRP A 311 12.35 -6.98 -5.71
C TRP A 311 13.07 -5.67 -5.31
N GLY A 312 13.79 -5.73 -4.18
CA GLY A 312 14.66 -4.67 -3.66
C GLY A 312 14.02 -3.73 -2.65
N ILE A 313 12.74 -3.89 -2.30
CA ILE A 313 12.08 -3.03 -1.31
C ILE A 313 12.75 -3.14 0.07
N MET A 314 13.08 -4.35 0.51
CA MET A 314 13.66 -4.56 1.84
C MET A 314 15.05 -3.95 1.98
N ASP A 315 15.86 -3.97 0.92
CA ASP A 315 17.18 -3.32 0.90
C ASP A 315 17.03 -1.80 1.12
N ILE A 316 16.02 -1.18 0.49
CA ILE A 316 15.73 0.25 0.68
C ILE A 316 15.27 0.53 2.12
N LEU A 317 14.45 -0.35 2.71
CA LEU A 317 13.93 -0.14 4.07
C LEU A 317 15.03 -0.26 5.13
N VAL A 318 15.98 -1.18 4.97
CA VAL A 318 17.11 -1.34 5.89
C VAL A 318 17.94 -0.06 5.98
N ASP A 319 18.12 0.64 4.86
CA ASP A 319 18.89 1.87 4.80
C ASP A 319 18.09 3.14 5.18
N ARG A 320 16.80 2.99 5.54
CA ARG A 320 15.90 4.12 5.85
C ARG A 320 15.34 4.03 7.28
N PRO A 321 16.06 4.56 8.29
CA PRO A 321 15.72 4.34 9.70
C PRO A 321 14.43 5.00 10.20
N SER A 322 13.86 5.93 9.43
CA SER A 322 12.55 6.54 9.71
C SER A 322 11.37 5.59 9.51
N VAL A 323 11.57 4.51 8.77
CA VAL A 323 10.50 3.60 8.34
C VAL A 323 10.21 2.54 9.39
N LYS A 324 8.91 2.33 9.62
CA LYS A 324 8.35 1.11 10.20
C LYS A 324 7.41 0.46 9.20
N GLU A 325 7.45 -0.85 9.10
CA GLU A 325 6.60 -1.62 8.18
C GLU A 325 5.56 -2.40 8.98
N LEU A 326 4.34 -2.44 8.44
CA LEU A 326 3.20 -3.17 8.96
C LEU A 326 2.55 -3.94 7.82
N GLY A 327 2.82 -5.25 7.79
CA GLY A 327 2.15 -6.21 6.92
C GLY A 327 1.06 -6.99 7.66
N ALA A 328 0.07 -7.48 6.91
CA ALA A 328 -0.84 -8.49 7.45
C ALA A 328 -0.06 -9.81 7.64
N LEU A 329 -0.40 -10.58 8.66
CA LEU A 329 0.11 -11.94 8.80
C LEU A 329 -1.02 -12.88 8.41
N GLU A 330 -1.06 -13.22 7.13
CA GLU A 330 -2.02 -14.18 6.61
C GLU A 330 -1.78 -15.59 7.20
N PRO A 331 -2.83 -16.27 7.68
CA PRO A 331 -2.79 -17.70 7.94
C PRO A 331 -2.56 -18.45 6.62
N CYS A 332 -1.59 -19.37 6.54
CA CYS A 332 -1.58 -20.38 5.46
C CYS A 332 -2.78 -21.34 5.60
N ASN A 333 -3.98 -20.89 5.25
CA ASN A 333 -5.08 -21.77 4.96
C ASN A 333 -4.93 -22.19 3.51
N HIS A 334 -4.52 -23.44 3.28
CA HIS A 334 -4.76 -24.07 2.00
C HIS A 334 -6.28 -24.21 1.88
N VAL A 335 -6.92 -23.31 1.14
CA VAL A 335 -8.28 -23.51 0.63
C VAL A 335 -8.22 -24.49 -0.54
#